data_AF-A0A9P8J175-F1
#
_entry.id   AF-A0A9P8J175-F1
#
_cell.length_a   1.000
_cell.length_b   1.000
_cell.length_c   1.000
_cell.angle_alpha   90.00
_cell.angle_beta   90.00
_cell.angle_gamma   90.00
#
_symmetry.space_group_name_H-M   'P 1'
#
loop_
_entity.id
_entity.type
_entity.pdbx_description
1 polymer ?
#
loop_
_entity_poly.entity_id
_entity_poly.type
_entity_poly.pdbx_seq_one_letter_code
_entity_poly.pdbx_strand_id
1 'polypeptide(L)'
;MVSLLLAVFLLNVVIHLINTLGAATINELLWVLYNKLPTPTAKDAQNSARLKKEVVRLKREMNAVSAQDEFARWAKLRRTHDKAVADYEKSSSSVQDTKAKFDKTANVLRWLGTNGMRYLLQFWFSRQALFWLPQGWVPG
;
A
#
# COMPACT_ATOMS: atom_id res chain seq x y z
N MET A 1 -17.62 32.04 -13.70
CA MET A 1 -17.81 31.56 -12.32
C MET A 1 -18.10 30.08 -12.39
N VAL A 2 -17.26 29.21 -11.80
CA VAL A 2 -17.51 27.76 -11.83
C VAL A 2 -18.81 27.51 -11.05
N SER A 3 -19.80 26.86 -11.67
CA SER A 3 -21.04 26.55 -10.97
C SER A 3 -20.75 25.57 -9.83
N LEU A 4 -21.37 25.78 -8.67
CA LEU A 4 -21.21 24.91 -7.50
C LEU A 4 -21.51 23.44 -7.86
N LEU A 5 -22.48 23.23 -8.75
CA LEU A 5 -22.86 21.92 -9.26
C LEU A 5 -21.73 21.25 -10.06
N LEU A 6 -21.02 22.00 -10.92
CA LEU A 6 -19.86 21.48 -11.64
C LEU A 6 -18.72 21.11 -10.69
N ALA A 7 -18.46 21.92 -9.66
CA ALA A 7 -17.43 21.63 -8.65
C ALA A 7 -17.75 20.35 -7.86
N VAL A 8 -19.01 20.19 -7.40
CA VAL A 8 -19.46 18.99 -6.69
C VAL A 8 -19.43 17.76 -7.59
N PHE A 9 -19.81 17.90 -8.87
CA PHE A 9 -19.73 16.81 -9.84
C PHE A 9 -18.28 16.35 -10.05
N LEU A 10 -17.36 17.28 -10.35
CA LEU A 10 -15.94 16.96 -10.55
C LEU A 10 -15.32 16.30 -9.32
N LEU A 11 -15.64 16.79 -8.12
CA LEU A 11 -15.21 16.14 -6.89
C LEU A 11 -15.71 14.70 -6.80
N ASN A 12 -16.99 14.45 -7.09
CA ASN A 12 -17.55 13.10 -7.04
C ASN A 12 -16.89 12.18 -8.07
N VAL A 13 -16.60 12.68 -9.27
CA VAL A 13 -15.84 11.94 -10.29
C VAL A 13 -14.46 11.57 -9.77
N VAL A 14 -13.71 12.51 -9.19
CA VAL A 14 -12.38 12.24 -8.61
C VAL A 14 -12.47 11.22 -7.48
N ILE A 15 -13.45 11.34 -6.57
CA ILE A 15 -13.65 10.38 -5.48
C ILE A 15 -13.99 8.99 -6.04
N HIS A 16 -14.79 8.93 -7.09
CA HIS A 16 -15.15 7.67 -7.73
C HIS A 16 -13.94 7.02 -8.41
N LEU A 17 -13.08 7.79 -9.08
CA LEU A 17 -11.81 7.33 -9.63
C LEU A 17 -10.88 6.78 -8.54
N ILE A 18 -10.76 7.48 -7.40
CA ILE A 18 -9.95 7.01 -6.27
C ILE A 18 -10.50 5.69 -5.71
N ASN A 19 -11.82 5.56 -5.61
CA ASN A 19 -12.45 4.34 -5.08
C ASN A 19 -12.38 3.16 -6.06
N THR A 20 -12.41 3.42 -7.38
CA THR A 20 -12.31 2.36 -8.41
C THR A 20 -10.90 1.80 -8.55
N LEU A 21 -9.87 2.63 -8.41
CA LEU A 21 -8.47 2.16 -8.39
C LEU A 21 -8.13 1.29 -7.18
N GLY A 22 -8.92 1.41 -6.10
CA GLY A 22 -8.80 0.60 -4.89
C GLY A 22 -7.68 1.08 -3.95
N ALA A 23 -7.94 0.97 -2.65
CA ALA A 23 -6.99 1.43 -1.62
C ALA A 23 -5.65 0.67 -1.67
N ALA A 24 -5.68 -0.63 -1.95
CA ALA A 24 -4.48 -1.47 -2.01
C ALA A 24 -3.50 -1.02 -3.11
N THR A 25 -4.00 -0.73 -4.31
CA THR A 25 -3.18 -0.31 -5.46
C THR A 25 -2.51 1.02 -5.20
N ILE A 26 -3.25 1.98 -4.64
CA ILE A 26 -2.74 3.31 -4.31
C ILE A 26 -1.69 3.21 -3.21
N ASN A 27 -1.95 2.42 -2.16
CA ASN A 27 -1.01 2.23 -1.06
C ASN A 27 0.30 1.58 -1.54
N GLU A 28 0.22 0.57 -2.42
CA GLU A 28 1.42 -0.07 -2.99
C GLU A 28 2.24 0.93 -3.82
N LEU A 29 1.58 1.76 -4.64
CA LEU A 29 2.26 2.77 -5.45
C LEU A 29 2.94 3.82 -4.57
N LEU A 30 2.24 4.31 -3.55
CA LEU A 30 2.77 5.24 -2.56
C LEU A 30 3.94 4.62 -1.79
N TRP A 31 3.86 3.33 -1.44
CA TRP A 31 4.91 2.59 -0.77
C TRP A 31 6.16 2.44 -1.65
N VAL A 32 6.00 2.14 -2.94
CA VAL A 32 7.11 2.10 -3.90
C VAL A 32 7.75 3.48 -4.04
N LEU A 33 6.95 4.54 -4.14
CA LEU A 33 7.47 5.90 -4.23
C LEU A 33 8.22 6.31 -2.95
N TYR A 34 7.67 5.97 -1.78
CA TYR A 34 8.29 6.22 -0.49
C TYR A 34 9.65 5.52 -0.33
N ASN A 35 9.78 4.30 -0.84
CA ASN A 35 11.03 3.54 -0.82
C ASN A 35 12.04 3.94 -1.91
N LYS A 36 11.64 4.77 -2.88
CA LYS A 36 12.59 5.40 -3.83
C LYS A 36 13.32 6.59 -3.22
N LEU A 37 12.76 7.19 -2.18
CA LEU A 37 13.41 8.25 -1.43
C LEU A 37 14.49 7.64 -0.51
N PRO A 38 15.58 8.36 -0.19
CA PRO A 38 16.64 7.89 0.69
C PRO A 38 16.17 7.89 2.16
N THR A 39 15.17 7.07 2.46
CA THR A 39 14.63 6.85 3.80
C THR A 39 15.33 5.66 4.46
N PRO A 40 15.37 5.60 5.81
CA PRO A 40 15.88 4.43 6.52
C PRO A 40 15.19 3.12 6.07
N THR A 41 13.89 3.20 5.79
CA THR A 41 13.06 2.09 5.30
C THR A 41 13.53 1.54 3.95
N ALA A 42 14.09 2.39 3.07
CA ALA A 42 14.62 1.96 1.78
C ALA A 42 15.83 1.01 1.95
N LYS A 43 16.69 1.25 2.95
CA LYS A 43 17.83 0.37 3.26
C LYS A 43 17.37 -1.00 3.76
N ASP A 44 16.36 -1.01 4.63
CA ASP A 44 15.81 -2.25 5.18
C ASP A 44 15.08 -3.06 4.11
N ALA A 45 14.33 -2.40 3.23
CA ALA A 45 13.70 -3.05 2.08
C ALA A 45 14.73 -3.65 1.11
N GLN A 46 15.84 -2.94 0.84
CA GLN A 46 16.94 -3.46 0.03
C GLN A 46 17.64 -4.66 0.69
N ASN A 47 17.86 -4.61 2.00
CA ASN A 47 18.44 -5.72 2.76
C ASN A 47 17.54 -6.96 2.71
N SER A 48 16.23 -6.81 2.90
CA SER A 48 15.26 -7.91 2.77
C SER A 48 15.26 -8.49 1.35
N ALA A 49 15.35 -7.65 0.31
CA ALA A 49 15.45 -8.11 -1.08
C ALA A 49 16.76 -8.86 -1.36
N ARG A 50 17.89 -8.43 -0.76
CA ARG A 50 19.18 -9.12 -0.85
C ARG A 50 19.12 -10.49 -0.17
N LEU A 51 18.62 -10.55 1.05
CA LEU A 51 18.46 -11.80 1.82
C LEU A 51 17.55 -12.79 1.09
N LYS A 52 16.45 -12.31 0.48
CA LYS A 52 15.57 -13.14 -0.35
C LYS A 52 16.31 -13.79 -1.52
N LYS A 53 17.17 -13.04 -2.21
CA LYS A 53 18.00 -13.58 -3.31
C LYS A 53 18.97 -14.64 -2.80
N GLU A 54 19.56 -14.43 -1.63
CA GLU A 54 20.48 -15.39 -1.01
C GLU A 54 19.78 -16.68 -0.59
N VAL A 55 18.59 -16.61 0.02
CA VAL A 55 17.76 -17.79 0.32
C VAL A 55 17.45 -18.58 -0.95
N VAL A 56 17.03 -17.91 -2.03
CA VAL A 56 16.74 -18.56 -3.31
C VAL A 56 18.00 -19.18 -3.92
N ARG A 57 19.16 -18.51 -3.81
CA ARG A 57 20.45 -19.05 -4.27
C ARG A 57 20.82 -20.32 -3.51
N LEU A 58 20.81 -20.28 -2.18
CA LEU A 58 21.13 -21.43 -1.33
C LEU A 58 20.16 -22.59 -1.54
N LYS A 59 18.87 -22.31 -1.77
CA LYS A 59 17.88 -23.33 -2.13
C LYS A 59 18.20 -24.02 -3.46
N ARG A 60 18.65 -23.26 -4.47
CA ARG A 60 19.09 -23.82 -5.75
C ARG A 60 20.34 -24.68 -5.58
N GLU A 61 21.33 -24.19 -4.83
CA GLU A 61 22.55 -24.95 -4.55
C GLU A 61 22.24 -26.24 -3.79
N MET A 62 21.33 -26.21 -2.82
CA MET A 62 20.93 -27.39 -2.04
C MET A 62 20.24 -28.44 -2.92
N ASN A 63 19.41 -28.00 -3.86
CA ASN A 63 18.75 -28.91 -4.81
C ASN A 63 19.71 -29.51 -5.84
N ALA A 64 20.89 -28.91 -6.05
CA ALA A 64 21.90 -29.43 -6.96
C ALA A 64 22.83 -30.48 -6.31
N VAL A 65 22.74 -30.68 -4.99
CA VAL A 65 23.56 -31.62 -4.22
C VAL A 65 22.74 -32.85 -3.85
N SER A 66 23.26 -34.06 -4.12
CA SER A 66 22.63 -35.32 -3.69
C SER A 66 22.68 -35.43 -2.17
N ALA A 67 21.51 -35.55 -1.54
CA ALA A 67 21.42 -35.66 -0.08
C ALA A 67 21.92 -37.01 0.45
N GLN A 68 21.98 -38.05 -0.40
CA GLN A 68 22.43 -39.38 -0.02
C GLN A 68 23.94 -39.53 -0.18
N ASP A 69 24.49 -39.13 -1.33
CA ASP A 69 25.91 -39.31 -1.64
C ASP A 69 26.79 -38.21 -1.00
N GLU A 70 26.29 -36.97 -0.97
CA GLU A 70 27.01 -35.81 -0.45
C GLU A 70 26.37 -35.27 0.85
N PHE A 71 25.91 -36.17 1.74
CA PHE A 71 25.17 -35.80 2.95
C PHE A 71 25.87 -34.73 3.81
N ALA A 72 27.19 -34.81 3.99
CA ALA A 72 27.93 -33.82 4.78
C ALA A 72 27.85 -32.41 4.18
N ARG A 73 27.96 -32.31 2.85
CA ARG A 73 27.84 -31.04 2.11
C ARG A 73 26.40 -30.54 2.13
N TRP A 74 25.45 -31.43 1.88
CA TRP A 74 24.03 -31.14 1.92
C TRP A 74 23.60 -30.63 3.31
N ALA A 75 24.02 -31.28 4.39
CA ALA A 75 23.69 -30.91 5.76
C ALA A 75 24.26 -29.53 6.13
N LYS A 76 25.48 -29.22 5.69
CA LYS A 76 26.08 -27.88 5.88
C LYS A 76 25.27 -26.83 5.13
N LEU A 77 24.92 -27.10 3.87
CA LEU A 77 24.17 -26.19 3.02
C LEU A 77 22.73 -25.95 3.53
N ARG A 78 22.10 -26.99 4.07
CA ARG A 78 20.81 -26.91 4.74
C ARG A 78 20.85 -25.98 5.94
N ARG A 79 21.83 -26.14 6.84
CA ARG A 79 21.99 -25.24 8.01
C ARG A 79 22.22 -23.79 7.60
N THR A 80 23.00 -23.54 6.54
CA THR A 80 23.20 -22.18 6.02
C THR A 80 21.94 -21.60 5.39
N HIS A 81 21.16 -22.42 4.68
CA HIS A 81 19.86 -22.02 4.15
C HIS A 81 18.89 -21.68 5.28
N ASP A 82 18.78 -22.53 6.30
CA ASP A 82 17.88 -22.30 7.44
C ASP A 82 18.26 -21.03 8.22
N LYS A 83 19.56 -20.74 8.37
CA LYS A 83 20.04 -19.48 8.93
C LYS A 83 19.64 -18.27 8.06
N ALA A 84 19.86 -18.35 6.74
CA ALA A 84 19.51 -17.28 5.82
C ALA A 84 18.00 -17.02 5.77
N VAL A 85 17.17 -18.06 5.92
CA VAL A 85 15.72 -17.94 6.03
C VAL A 85 15.34 -17.20 7.32
N ALA A 86 15.92 -17.56 8.46
CA ALA A 86 15.66 -16.89 9.73
C ALA A 86 16.04 -15.39 9.67
N ASP A 87 17.18 -15.07 9.07
CA ASP A 87 17.62 -13.68 8.88
C ASP A 87 16.67 -12.92 7.93
N TYR A 88 16.21 -13.56 6.85
CA TYR A 88 15.21 -12.98 5.94
C TYR A 88 13.87 -12.74 6.64
N GLU A 89 13.35 -13.69 7.42
CA GLU A 89 12.08 -13.55 8.14
C GLU A 89 12.14 -12.39 9.14
N LYS A 90 13.25 -12.26 9.88
CA LYS A 90 13.47 -11.15 10.82
C LYS A 90 13.53 -9.79 10.12
N SER A 91 14.16 -9.71 8.95
CA SER A 91 14.22 -8.48 8.16
C SER A 91 12.89 -8.19 7.43
N SER A 92 12.16 -9.24 7.05
CA SER A 92 10.87 -9.10 6.36
C SER A 92 9.78 -8.65 7.32
N SER A 93 9.79 -9.11 8.58
CA SER A 93 8.80 -8.72 9.58
C SER A 93 8.87 -7.22 9.90
N SER A 94 10.07 -6.66 10.09
CA SER A 94 10.25 -5.23 10.35
C SER A 94 9.77 -4.35 9.18
N VAL A 95 10.03 -4.79 7.94
CA VAL A 95 9.55 -4.11 6.73
C VAL A 95 8.03 -4.23 6.62
N GLN A 96 7.44 -5.38 6.94
CA GLN A 96 5.99 -5.58 6.95
C GLN A 96 5.30 -4.73 8.01
N ASP A 97 5.86 -4.61 9.20
CA ASP A 97 5.32 -3.76 10.28
C ASP A 97 5.31 -2.28 9.87
N THR A 98 6.38 -1.84 9.22
CA THR A 98 6.49 -0.47 8.72
C THR A 98 5.50 -0.23 7.59
N LYS A 99 5.37 -1.18 6.66
CA LYS A 99 4.35 -1.15 5.60
C LYS A 99 2.94 -1.10 6.17
N ALA A 100 2.62 -1.89 7.18
CA ALA A 100 1.31 -1.89 7.82
C ALA A 100 0.97 -0.54 8.47
N LYS A 101 1.96 0.08 9.14
CA LYS A 101 1.81 1.44 9.71
C LYS A 101 1.61 2.48 8.60
N PHE A 102 2.34 2.36 7.50
CA PHE A 102 2.20 3.21 6.33
C PHE A 102 0.81 3.07 5.72
N ASP A 103 0.35 1.85 5.45
CA ASP A 103 -0.96 1.54 4.89
C ASP A 103 -2.09 2.09 5.76
N LYS A 104 -1.97 1.95 7.10
CA LYS A 104 -2.93 2.54 8.03
C LYS A 104 -2.99 4.06 7.89
N THR A 105 -1.83 4.71 7.86
CA THR A 105 -1.72 6.17 7.73
C THR A 105 -2.27 6.65 6.39
N ALA A 106 -1.90 5.98 5.30
CA ALA A 106 -2.38 6.27 3.95
C ALA A 106 -3.90 6.09 3.84
N ASN A 107 -4.45 5.04 4.45
CA ASN A 107 -5.89 4.81 4.48
C ASN A 107 -6.64 5.90 5.26
N VAL A 108 -6.12 6.33 6.41
CA VAL A 108 -6.70 7.43 7.19
C VAL A 108 -6.65 8.73 6.39
N LEU A 109 -5.51 9.06 5.79
CA LEU A 109 -5.35 10.26 4.98
C LEU A 109 -6.29 10.24 3.77
N ARG A 110 -6.43 9.09 3.10
CA ARG A 110 -7.37 8.91 1.99
C ARG A 110 -8.80 9.10 2.45
N TRP A 111 -9.20 8.47 3.55
CA TRP A 111 -10.55 8.60 4.09
C TRP A 111 -10.88 10.05 4.45
N LEU A 112 -9.93 10.76 5.08
CA LEU A 112 -10.04 12.19 5.36
C LEU A 112 -10.12 13.01 4.06
N GLY A 113 -9.30 12.70 3.05
CA GLY A 113 -9.32 13.39 1.76
C GLY A 113 -10.64 13.18 1.01
N THR A 114 -11.20 11.97 0.99
CA THR A 114 -12.43 11.68 0.25
C THR A 114 -13.68 12.11 1.01
N ASN A 115 -13.78 11.81 2.31
CA ASN A 115 -14.97 12.09 3.11
C ASN A 115 -14.89 13.46 3.77
N GLY A 116 -13.72 13.84 4.29
CA GLY A 116 -13.51 15.17 4.86
C GLY A 116 -13.76 16.26 3.81
N MET A 117 -13.32 16.08 2.56
CA MET A 117 -13.62 17.06 1.50
C MET A 117 -15.12 17.16 1.21
N ARG A 118 -15.87 16.05 1.24
CA ARG A 118 -17.34 16.07 1.12
C ARG A 118 -17.96 16.87 2.26
N TYR A 119 -17.54 16.60 3.50
CA TYR A 119 -18.07 17.30 4.68
C TYR A 119 -17.70 18.78 4.70
N LEU A 120 -16.48 19.14 4.30
CA LEU A 120 -16.04 20.54 4.21
C LEU A 120 -16.88 21.31 3.20
N LEU A 121 -17.13 20.74 2.01
CA LEU A 121 -17.98 21.37 1.01
C LEU A 121 -19.43 21.47 1.47
N GLN A 122 -19.98 20.43 2.11
CA GLN A 122 -21.32 20.46 2.66
C GLN A 122 -21.46 21.51 3.77
N PHE A 123 -20.44 21.66 4.62
CA PHE A 123 -20.41 22.67 5.68
C PHE A 123 -20.36 24.09 5.10
N TRP A 124 -19.44 24.33 4.15
CA TRP A 124 -19.22 25.66 3.56
C TRP A 124 -20.40 26.14 2.71
N PHE A 125 -21.00 25.24 1.93
CA PHE A 125 -22.14 25.54 1.06
C PHE A 125 -23.49 25.13 1.65
N SER A 126 -23.55 24.89 2.96
CA SER A 126 -24.76 24.46 3.68
C SER A 126 -25.98 25.38 3.47
N ARG A 127 -25.74 26.67 3.22
CA ARG A 127 -26.78 27.69 3.03
C ARG A 127 -27.18 27.91 1.56
N GLN A 128 -26.57 27.22 0.60
CA GLN A 128 -26.87 27.39 -0.81
C GLN A 128 -27.65 26.18 -1.33
N ALA A 129 -28.85 26.43 -1.86
CA ALA A 129 -29.63 25.40 -2.53
C ALA A 129 -28.92 24.99 -3.84
N LEU A 130 -28.37 23.77 -3.85
CA LEU A 130 -27.72 23.17 -5.04
C LEU A 130 -28.73 22.86 -6.16
N PHE A 131 -29.96 22.52 -5.78
CA PHE A 131 -31.05 22.23 -6.69
C PHE A 131 -32.22 23.14 -6.39
N TRP A 132 -32.72 23.79 -7.43
CA TRP A 132 -33.99 24.51 -7.37
C TRP A 132 -35.10 23.54 -7.74
N LEU A 133 -36.01 23.28 -6.80
CA LEU A 133 -37.21 22.47 -7.04
C LEU A 133 -38.26 23.38 -7.69
N PRO A 134 -38.79 23.03 -8.88
CA PRO A 134 -39.89 23.78 -9.47
C PRO A 134 -41.13 23.72 -8.58
N GLN A 135 -41.80 24.87 -8.41
CA GLN A 135 -43.03 24.94 -7.64
C GLN A 135 -44.08 23.97 -8.21
N GLY A 136 -44.68 23.14 -7.33
CA GLY A 136 -45.69 22.15 -7.69
C GLY A 136 -45.21 20.69 -7.74
N TRP A 137 -43.90 20.41 -7.57
CA TRP A 137 -43.38 19.03 -7.52
C TRP A 137 -43.56 18.32 -6.17
N VAL A 138 -43.80 19.07 -5.09
CA VAL A 138 -44.12 18.52 -3.77
C VAL A 138 -45.56 18.91 -3.46
N PRO A 139 -46.45 17.97 -3.08
CA PRO A 139 -47.75 18.33 -2.56
C PRO A 139 -47.56 18.99 -1.18
N GLY A 140 -47.64 20.32 -1.13
CA GLY A 140 -47.45 21.11 0.08
C GLY A 140 -47.27 22.59 -0.22
#